data_AF-U6D2K0-F1
#
_entry.id   AF-U6D2K0-F1
#
_cell.length_a   1.000
_cell.length_b   1.000
_cell.length_c   1.000
_cell.angle_alpha   90.00
_cell.angle_beta   90.00
_cell.angle_gamma   90.00
#
_symmetry.space_group_name_H-M   'P 1'
#
loop_
_entity.id
_entity.type
_entity.pdbx_description
1 polymer ?
#
loop_
_entity_poly.entity_id
_entity_poly.type
_entity_poly.pdbx_seq_one_letter_code
_entity_poly.pdbx_strand_id
1 'polypeptide(L)'
;QLFEGMKAFKGSDKRVRLFRPWLNMDRMLRSALRLCLPSFDKVELLECICRLVEVDKDWVPEGKDTSLYIRPVLIGNEPSLGVTRSSQALLFVILCPVGAYFPGDAVDPVSLLADPTFIRAWTGGVGDYKLGGNYGPTVLVQQEAKKRGCEQVLWLYGPDHQLTEVGTMNIFIYWTHEDGVLELVTPPLDGVILPGVVRQSLLDLARTWGEFRVAERKITMKELSRALEERR
;
A
#
# COMPACT_ATOMS: atom_id res chain seq x y z
N GLN A 1 -11.66 9.08 9.32
CA GLN A 1 -11.66 9.04 7.85
C GLN A 1 -10.86 7.86 7.31
N LEU A 2 -11.22 7.36 6.14
CA LEU A 2 -10.46 6.37 5.36
C LEU A 2 -10.37 6.78 3.90
N PHE A 3 -9.46 6.15 3.16
CA PHE A 3 -9.33 6.35 1.73
C PHE A 3 -8.84 5.10 1.02
N GLU A 4 -8.99 5.07 -0.30
CA GLU A 4 -8.40 4.08 -1.17
C GLU A 4 -7.48 4.70 -2.23
N GLY A 5 -6.71 3.84 -2.88
CA GLY A 5 -5.80 4.24 -3.96
C GLY A 5 -5.69 3.13 -4.99
N MET A 6 -6.11 3.43 -6.21
CA MET A 6 -5.97 2.53 -7.36
C MET A 6 -5.70 3.34 -8.62
N LYS A 7 -5.37 2.65 -9.71
CA LYS A 7 -5.00 3.27 -10.98
C LYS A 7 -5.84 2.72 -12.12
N ALA A 8 -6.20 3.63 -13.03
CA ALA A 8 -6.64 3.30 -14.36
C ALA A 8 -5.49 3.52 -15.37
N PHE A 9 -5.38 2.64 -16.34
CA PHE A 9 -4.34 2.66 -17.37
C PHE A 9 -5.00 2.67 -18.73
N LYS A 10 -4.52 3.53 -19.63
CA LYS A 10 -4.93 3.57 -21.04
C LYS A 10 -3.97 2.71 -21.85
N GLY A 11 -4.46 1.62 -22.42
CA GLY A 11 -3.67 0.73 -23.26
C GLY A 11 -3.34 1.37 -24.62
N SER A 12 -2.44 0.72 -25.37
CA SER A 12 -2.16 1.08 -26.78
C SER A 12 -3.40 0.97 -27.66
N ASP A 13 -4.35 0.13 -27.27
CA ASP A 13 -5.68 -0.03 -27.88
C ASP A 13 -6.70 1.06 -27.45
N LYS A 14 -6.23 2.10 -26.77
CA LYS A 14 -7.02 3.22 -26.22
C LYS A 14 -8.09 2.81 -25.19
N ARG A 15 -8.14 1.53 -24.78
CA ARG A 15 -9.06 1.08 -23.73
C ARG A 15 -8.50 1.36 -22.35
N VAL A 16 -9.34 1.91 -21.49
CA VAL A 16 -9.03 2.17 -20.08
C VAL A 16 -9.32 0.94 -19.24
N ARG A 17 -8.40 0.56 -18.35
CA ARG A 17 -8.51 -0.62 -17.48
C ARG A 17 -8.12 -0.29 -16.06
N LEU A 18 -8.85 -0.83 -15.09
CA LEU A 18 -8.51 -0.78 -13.67
C LEU A 18 -7.68 -2.00 -13.27
N PHE A 19 -6.69 -1.81 -12.41
CA PHE A 19 -5.88 -2.91 -11.89
C PHE A 19 -6.49 -3.51 -10.60
N ARG A 20 -7.05 -4.72 -10.70
CA ARG A 20 -7.66 -5.50 -9.60
C ARG A 20 -8.53 -4.66 -8.63
N PRO A 21 -9.47 -3.84 -9.13
CA PRO A 21 -10.20 -2.86 -8.30
C PRO A 21 -11.05 -3.50 -7.18
N TRP A 22 -11.47 -4.75 -7.37
CA TRP A 22 -12.22 -5.51 -6.37
C TRP A 22 -11.49 -5.62 -5.02
N LEU A 23 -10.17 -5.80 -5.04
CA LEU A 23 -9.35 -5.87 -3.82
C LEU A 23 -9.30 -4.52 -3.09
N ASN A 24 -9.38 -3.40 -3.83
CA ASN A 24 -9.51 -2.08 -3.23
C ASN A 24 -10.88 -1.90 -2.58
N MET A 25 -11.96 -2.35 -3.22
CA MET A 25 -13.31 -2.30 -2.63
C MET A 25 -13.42 -3.13 -1.36
N ASP A 26 -12.83 -4.33 -1.34
CA ASP A 26 -12.75 -5.17 -0.15
C ASP A 26 -12.01 -4.45 1.00
N ARG A 27 -10.86 -3.83 0.71
CA ARG A 27 -10.09 -3.10 1.72
C ARG A 27 -10.78 -1.81 2.18
N MET A 28 -11.49 -1.11 1.29
CA MET A 28 -12.29 0.07 1.65
C MET A 28 -13.42 -0.29 2.60
N LEU A 29 -14.17 -1.36 2.30
CA LEU A 29 -15.26 -1.84 3.15
C LEU A 29 -14.75 -2.29 4.53
N ARG A 30 -13.65 -3.05 4.59
CA ARG A 30 -13.02 -3.42 5.87
C ARG A 30 -12.62 -2.19 6.69
N SER A 31 -12.05 -1.18 6.04
CA SER A 31 -11.67 0.08 6.69
C SER A 31 -12.89 0.87 7.18
N ALA A 32 -14.01 0.82 6.44
CA ALA A 32 -15.26 1.48 6.82
C ALA A 32 -15.84 0.85 8.09
N LEU A 33 -15.91 -0.48 8.12
CA LEU A 33 -16.39 -1.24 9.27
C LEU A 33 -15.51 -1.02 10.51
N ARG A 34 -14.18 -0.94 10.36
CA ARG A 34 -13.26 -0.68 11.48
C ARG A 34 -13.52 0.66 12.17
N LEU A 35 -13.99 1.66 11.41
CA LEU A 35 -14.34 3.00 11.88
C LEU A 35 -15.83 3.20 12.20
N CYS A 36 -16.64 2.13 12.18
CA CYS A 36 -18.09 2.20 12.37
C CYS A 36 -18.81 3.13 11.35
N LEU A 37 -18.21 3.32 10.17
CA LEU A 37 -18.81 4.05 9.05
C LEU A 37 -19.82 3.16 8.31
N PRO A 38 -20.79 3.74 7.58
CA PRO A 38 -21.77 2.95 6.84
C PRO A 38 -21.09 2.04 5.81
N SER A 39 -21.59 0.81 5.70
CA SER A 39 -21.25 -0.09 4.60
C SER A 39 -21.93 0.37 3.31
N PHE A 40 -21.48 -0.19 2.19
CA PHE A 40 -22.02 0.04 0.86
C PHE A 40 -21.79 -1.22 0.02
N ASP A 41 -22.52 -1.36 -1.09
CA ASP A 41 -22.26 -2.43 -2.05
C ASP A 41 -20.98 -2.11 -2.84
N LYS A 42 -20.04 -3.07 -2.83
CA LYS A 42 -18.74 -2.95 -3.50
C LYS A 42 -18.87 -2.90 -5.01
N VAL A 43 -19.83 -3.63 -5.58
CA VAL A 43 -20.09 -3.68 -7.02
C VAL A 43 -20.63 -2.34 -7.49
N GLU A 44 -21.61 -1.80 -6.75
CA GLU A 44 -22.23 -0.52 -7.07
C GLU A 44 -21.24 0.64 -6.98
N LEU A 45 -20.41 0.70 -5.93
CA LEU A 45 -19.37 1.74 -5.84
C LEU A 45 -18.35 1.61 -6.97
N LEU A 46 -17.96 0.38 -7.33
CA LEU A 46 -17.04 0.16 -8.44
C LEU A 46 -17.66 0.61 -9.77
N GLU A 47 -18.94 0.33 -10.01
CA GLU A 47 -19.64 0.81 -11.21
C GLU A 47 -19.69 2.34 -11.24
N CYS A 48 -20.02 3.00 -10.13
CA CYS A 48 -19.95 4.46 -10.02
C CYS A 48 -18.55 5.02 -10.36
N ILE A 49 -17.49 4.36 -9.90
CA ILE A 49 -16.11 4.74 -10.25
C ILE A 49 -15.84 4.51 -11.74
N CYS A 50 -16.28 3.40 -12.32
CA CYS A 50 -16.17 3.14 -13.76
C CYS A 50 -16.85 4.23 -14.58
N ARG A 51 -18.07 4.63 -14.20
CA ARG A 51 -18.81 5.73 -14.85
C ARG A 51 -18.10 7.08 -14.70
N LEU A 52 -17.53 7.38 -13.53
CA LEU A 52 -16.75 8.61 -13.33
C LEU A 52 -15.50 8.63 -14.22
N VAL A 53 -14.76 7.52 -14.28
CA VAL A 53 -13.58 7.39 -15.15
C VAL A 53 -13.97 7.42 -16.64
N GLU A 54 -15.15 6.91 -17.00
CA GLU A 54 -15.68 6.99 -18.37
C GLU A 54 -16.00 8.44 -18.78
N VAL A 55 -16.63 9.22 -17.89
CA VAL A 55 -16.89 10.66 -18.10
C VAL A 55 -15.57 11.42 -18.28
N ASP A 56 -14.58 11.16 -17.42
CA ASP A 56 -13.27 11.81 -17.45
C ASP A 56 -12.19 11.02 -18.22
N LYS A 57 -12.57 10.15 -19.16
CA LYS A 57 -11.64 9.23 -19.85
C LYS A 57 -10.48 9.94 -20.58
N ASP A 58 -10.70 11.18 -20.98
CA ASP A 58 -9.72 12.00 -21.69
C ASP A 58 -8.61 12.49 -20.75
N TRP A 59 -8.87 12.54 -19.44
CA TRP A 59 -7.86 12.81 -18.40
C TRP A 59 -6.93 11.64 -18.14
N VAL A 60 -7.27 10.42 -18.58
CA VAL A 60 -6.36 9.29 -18.45
C VAL A 60 -5.18 9.52 -19.40
N PRO A 61 -3.96 9.74 -18.89
CA PRO A 61 -2.84 10.14 -19.73
C PRO A 61 -2.49 9.07 -20.76
N GLU A 62 -2.00 9.54 -21.91
CA GLU A 62 -1.41 8.70 -22.93
C GLU A 62 0.11 8.70 -22.73
N GLY A 63 0.74 7.53 -22.74
CA GLY A 63 2.18 7.42 -22.60
C GLY A 63 2.59 6.21 -21.79
N LYS A 64 3.78 5.69 -22.08
CA LYS A 64 4.39 4.60 -21.32
C LYS A 64 4.48 5.02 -19.84
N ASP A 65 4.11 4.10 -18.95
CA ASP A 65 4.23 4.26 -17.49
C ASP A 65 3.40 5.40 -16.86
N THR A 66 2.46 5.99 -17.61
CA THR A 66 1.50 6.97 -17.08
C THR A 66 0.20 6.31 -16.61
N SER A 67 -0.53 6.97 -15.72
CA SER A 67 -1.80 6.43 -15.19
C SER A 67 -2.73 7.50 -14.66
N LEU A 68 -4.02 7.20 -14.54
CA LEU A 68 -4.97 8.00 -13.78
C LEU A 68 -5.10 7.41 -12.37
N TYR A 69 -4.74 8.18 -11.36
CA TYR A 69 -4.92 7.79 -9.97
C TYR A 69 -6.33 8.10 -9.50
N ILE A 70 -6.97 7.12 -8.87
CA ILE A 70 -8.34 7.17 -8.36
C ILE A 70 -8.28 7.15 -6.84
N ARG A 71 -8.90 8.16 -6.21
CA ARG A 71 -8.90 8.36 -4.75
C ARG A 71 -10.33 8.36 -4.21
N PRO A 72 -10.90 7.18 -3.89
CA PRO A 72 -12.10 7.10 -3.07
C PRO A 72 -11.80 7.52 -1.63
N VAL A 73 -12.72 8.23 -0.99
CA VAL A 73 -12.61 8.70 0.39
C VAL A 73 -13.97 8.51 1.07
N LEU A 74 -13.96 8.07 2.33
CA LEU A 74 -15.14 8.03 3.18
C LEU A 74 -14.84 8.68 4.53
N ILE A 75 -15.66 9.65 4.90
CA ILE A 75 -15.56 10.39 6.16
C ILE A 75 -16.87 10.32 6.95
N GLY A 76 -16.77 10.29 8.27
CA GLY A 76 -17.90 10.65 9.13
C GLY A 76 -18.07 12.17 9.08
N ASN A 77 -19.31 12.64 9.03
CA ASN A 77 -19.66 14.04 8.81
C ASN A 77 -20.65 14.53 9.87
N GLU A 78 -20.45 14.10 11.12
CA GLU A 78 -21.32 14.46 12.23
C GLU A 78 -21.15 15.95 12.61
N PRO A 79 -22.23 16.73 12.74
CA PRO A 79 -22.19 18.08 13.31
C PRO A 79 -22.17 18.01 14.85
N SER A 80 -21.28 17.20 15.42
CA SER A 80 -21.16 16.98 16.86
C SER A 80 -19.69 16.83 17.26
N LEU A 81 -19.36 17.26 18.47
CA LEU A 81 -18.04 17.10 19.07
C LEU A 81 -17.88 15.75 19.79
N GLY A 82 -18.97 14.99 19.96
CA GLY A 82 -18.95 13.71 20.66
C GLY A 82 -18.17 12.64 19.89
N VAL A 83 -17.38 11.85 20.60
CA VAL A 83 -16.66 10.70 20.01
C VAL A 83 -17.58 9.49 20.00
N THR A 84 -18.50 9.48 19.04
CA THR A 84 -19.48 8.41 18.85
C THR A 84 -19.52 7.95 17.39
N ARG A 85 -20.28 6.89 17.10
CA ARG A 85 -20.57 6.51 15.72
C ARG A 85 -21.26 7.67 15.00
N SER A 86 -20.76 8.03 13.83
CA SER A 86 -21.37 9.06 12.98
C SER A 86 -22.72 8.57 12.43
N SER A 87 -23.75 9.41 12.56
CA SER A 87 -25.05 9.26 11.90
C SER A 87 -25.04 9.79 10.46
N GLN A 88 -24.12 10.71 10.14
CA GLN A 88 -23.90 11.25 8.79
C GLN A 88 -22.52 10.87 8.25
N ALA A 89 -22.42 10.56 6.96
CA ALA A 89 -21.14 10.27 6.32
C ALA A 89 -21.14 10.79 4.87
N LEU A 90 -19.95 11.04 4.34
CA LEU A 90 -19.75 11.47 2.96
C LEU A 90 -18.74 10.54 2.27
N LEU A 91 -19.19 9.91 1.18
CA LEU A 91 -18.32 9.19 0.26
C LEU A 91 -18.11 10.06 -0.98
N PHE A 92 -16.86 10.26 -1.38
CA PHE A 92 -16.52 10.94 -2.63
C PHE A 92 -15.32 10.30 -3.31
N VAL A 93 -15.17 10.54 -4.61
CA VAL A 93 -14.05 10.04 -5.43
C VAL A 93 -13.47 11.20 -6.23
N ILE A 94 -12.14 11.34 -6.21
CA ILE A 94 -11.42 12.28 -7.08
C ILE A 94 -10.42 11.54 -7.96
N LEU A 95 -10.13 12.14 -9.11
CA LEU A 95 -9.24 11.61 -10.14
C LEU A 95 -8.05 12.56 -10.32
N CYS A 96 -6.85 12.01 -10.56
CA CYS A 96 -5.66 12.82 -10.86
C CYS A 96 -4.75 12.09 -11.85
N PRO A 97 -4.38 12.68 -13.00
CA PRO A 97 -3.38 12.11 -13.89
C PRO A 97 -1.99 12.11 -13.22
N VAL A 98 -1.27 11.00 -13.36
CA VAL A 98 0.06 10.81 -12.76
C VAL A 98 1.04 10.37 -13.85
N GLY A 99 2.21 11.02 -13.87
CA GLY A 99 3.30 10.70 -14.78
C GLY A 99 4.02 9.39 -14.42
N ALA A 100 5.02 9.07 -15.23
CA ALA A 100 5.92 7.96 -14.96
C ALA A 100 6.70 8.19 -13.66
N TYR A 101 6.80 7.15 -12.83
CA TYR A 101 7.63 7.18 -11.63
C TYR A 101 9.11 6.94 -11.93
N PHE A 102 9.41 6.17 -12.98
CA PHE A 102 10.75 5.84 -13.41
C PHE A 102 10.91 6.10 -14.93
N PRO A 103 12.06 6.65 -15.38
CA PRO A 103 12.32 6.83 -16.80
C PRO A 103 12.68 5.50 -17.49
N GLY A 104 11.85 5.05 -18.42
CA GLY A 104 12.14 3.88 -19.25
C GLY A 104 12.02 2.55 -18.50
N ASP A 105 12.99 1.65 -18.68
CA ASP A 105 13.03 0.33 -18.01
C ASP A 105 13.92 0.32 -16.75
N ALA A 106 14.53 1.46 -16.40
CA ALA A 106 15.38 1.57 -15.22
C ALA A 106 14.52 1.70 -13.95
N VAL A 107 14.95 1.05 -12.88
CA VAL A 107 14.39 1.27 -11.53
C VAL A 107 15.45 2.02 -10.74
N ASP A 108 15.16 3.26 -10.36
CA ASP A 108 16.05 4.04 -9.52
C ASP A 108 15.93 3.52 -8.07
N PRO A 109 17.02 3.00 -7.46
CA PRO A 109 16.97 2.51 -6.09
C PRO A 109 16.79 3.67 -5.12
N VAL A 110 16.15 3.39 -3.98
CA VAL A 110 15.93 4.39 -2.92
C VAL A 110 16.69 4.05 -1.64
N SER A 111 17.18 5.08 -0.96
CA SER A 111 17.82 4.95 0.37
C SER A 111 16.78 4.99 1.51
N LEU A 112 16.99 4.16 2.54
CA LEU A 112 16.01 3.94 3.61
C LEU A 112 16.56 4.30 5.00
N LEU A 113 15.81 5.10 5.76
CA LEU A 113 16.06 5.30 7.20
C LEU A 113 15.37 4.17 7.98
N ALA A 114 16.15 3.37 8.72
CA ALA A 114 15.66 2.32 9.61
C ALA A 114 15.94 2.70 11.08
N ASP A 115 15.01 3.42 11.71
CA ASP A 115 15.13 3.91 13.10
C ASP A 115 14.04 3.28 13.97
N PRO A 116 14.39 2.43 14.96
CA PRO A 116 13.42 1.70 15.78
C PRO A 116 12.67 2.61 16.76
N THR A 117 13.07 3.88 16.91
CA THR A 117 12.37 4.87 17.74
C THR A 117 10.97 5.17 17.22
N PHE A 118 10.72 4.98 15.93
CA PHE A 118 9.45 5.31 15.28
C PHE A 118 8.68 4.05 14.86
N ILE A 119 7.53 3.84 15.49
CA ILE A 119 6.64 2.70 15.20
C ILE A 119 5.44 3.17 14.37
N ARG A 120 5.27 2.58 13.18
CA ARG A 120 4.16 2.90 12.27
C ARG A 120 2.81 2.36 12.76
N ALA A 121 2.84 1.14 13.27
CA ALA A 121 1.66 0.36 13.67
C ALA A 121 2.07 -0.72 14.68
N TRP A 122 1.09 -1.24 15.41
CA TRP A 122 1.28 -2.29 16.42
C TRP A 122 0.15 -3.31 16.38
N THR A 123 0.40 -4.52 16.88
CA THR A 123 -0.59 -5.59 16.97
C THR A 123 -1.77 -5.15 17.83
N GLY A 124 -3.00 -5.33 17.33
CA GLY A 124 -4.22 -4.80 17.94
C GLY A 124 -4.54 -3.34 17.59
N GLY A 125 -3.66 -2.68 16.84
CA GLY A 125 -3.88 -1.34 16.30
C GLY A 125 -4.78 -1.33 15.06
N VAL A 126 -4.46 -0.46 14.11
CA VAL A 126 -5.23 -0.25 12.88
C VAL A 126 -4.34 -0.12 11.62
N GLY A 127 -3.09 -0.58 11.68
CA GLY A 127 -2.10 -0.42 10.62
C GLY A 127 -2.41 -1.21 9.34
N ASP A 128 -3.23 -2.25 9.46
CA ASP A 128 -3.77 -3.12 8.42
C ASP A 128 -5.01 -2.53 7.70
N TYR A 129 -5.47 -1.35 8.12
CA TYR A 129 -6.54 -0.59 7.46
C TYR A 129 -5.99 0.69 6.82
N LYS A 130 -6.61 1.14 5.73
CA LYS A 130 -6.15 2.34 5.00
C LYS A 130 -6.79 3.61 5.54
N LEU A 131 -6.49 3.91 6.81
CA LEU A 131 -7.06 5.01 7.56
C LEU A 131 -6.16 6.24 7.51
N GLY A 132 -6.74 7.43 7.40
CA GLY A 132 -5.95 8.69 7.36
C GLY A 132 -5.05 8.87 8.59
N GLY A 133 -5.50 8.40 9.77
CA GLY A 133 -4.74 8.48 11.02
C GLY A 133 -3.39 7.76 11.00
N ASN A 134 -3.21 6.77 10.11
CA ASN A 134 -1.96 6.02 9.99
C ASN A 134 -0.86 6.80 9.24
N TYR A 135 -1.20 7.92 8.60
CA TYR A 135 -0.28 8.66 7.73
C TYR A 135 0.12 10.02 8.28
N GLY A 136 -0.73 10.68 9.09
CA GLY A 136 -0.39 11.97 9.69
C GLY A 136 0.93 11.96 10.47
N PRO A 137 1.12 11.01 11.42
CA PRO A 137 2.35 10.92 12.21
C PRO A 137 3.61 10.61 11.39
N THR A 138 3.49 10.04 10.19
CA THR A 138 4.66 9.63 9.39
C THR A 138 5.36 10.80 8.72
N VAL A 139 4.71 11.97 8.60
CA VAL A 139 5.27 13.15 7.92
C VAL A 139 6.54 13.65 8.61
N LEU A 140 6.55 13.68 9.94
CA LEU A 140 7.73 14.09 10.73
C LEU A 140 8.90 13.12 10.50
N VAL A 141 8.63 11.81 10.53
CA VAL A 141 9.65 10.77 10.34
C VAL A 141 10.24 10.81 8.94
N GLN A 142 9.40 11.08 7.93
CA GLN A 142 9.86 11.25 6.56
C GLN A 142 10.76 12.49 6.39
N GLN A 143 10.52 13.57 7.15
CA GLN A 143 11.44 14.72 7.17
C GLN A 143 12.76 14.35 7.85
N GLU A 144 12.74 13.56 8.91
CA GLU A 144 13.95 13.06 9.56
C GLU A 144 14.77 12.15 8.63
N ALA A 145 14.12 11.25 7.89
CA ALA A 145 14.77 10.46 6.84
C ALA A 145 15.51 11.36 5.83
N LYS A 146 14.83 12.40 5.32
CA LYS A 146 15.45 13.36 4.40
C LYS A 146 16.62 14.11 5.02
N LYS A 147 16.52 14.55 6.28
CA LYS A 147 17.63 15.20 7.00
C LYS A 147 18.84 14.28 7.15
N ARG A 148 18.63 12.97 7.22
CA ARG A 148 19.68 11.94 7.27
C ARG A 148 20.11 11.43 5.89
N GLY A 149 19.71 12.11 4.81
CA GLY A 149 20.08 11.74 3.44
C GLY A 149 19.36 10.50 2.90
N CYS A 150 18.27 10.07 3.54
CA CYS A 150 17.44 8.95 3.11
C CYS A 150 16.17 9.43 2.39
N GLU A 151 15.71 8.68 1.39
CA GLU A 151 14.52 9.04 0.60
C GLU A 151 13.21 8.49 1.18
N GLN A 152 13.27 7.35 1.88
CA GLN A 152 12.11 6.70 2.50
C GLN A 152 12.44 6.18 3.90
N VAL A 153 11.41 5.72 4.61
CA VAL A 153 11.52 5.11 5.94
C VAL A 153 11.30 3.61 5.83
N LEU A 154 12.22 2.80 6.36
CA LEU A 154 11.99 1.39 6.63
C LEU A 154 11.40 1.25 8.03
N TRP A 155 10.12 0.87 8.11
CA TRP A 155 9.42 0.76 9.38
C TRP A 155 9.82 -0.53 10.10
N LEU A 156 10.39 -0.37 11.29
CA LEU A 156 10.78 -1.47 12.18
C LEU A 156 9.71 -1.71 13.24
N TYR A 157 9.56 -2.96 13.68
CA TYR A 157 8.60 -3.34 14.71
C TYR A 157 9.18 -4.39 15.67
N GLY A 158 8.78 -4.31 16.94
CA GLY A 158 9.17 -5.28 17.96
C GLY A 158 10.63 -5.16 18.44
N PRO A 159 10.99 -5.90 19.51
CA PRO A 159 12.32 -5.85 20.11
C PRO A 159 13.42 -6.44 19.22
N ASP A 160 13.04 -7.24 18.22
CA ASP A 160 13.89 -7.89 17.23
C ASP A 160 13.99 -7.10 15.92
N HIS A 161 13.41 -5.89 15.86
CA HIS A 161 13.45 -4.99 14.71
C HIS A 161 13.00 -5.68 13.41
N GLN A 162 11.80 -6.25 13.45
CA GLN A 162 11.16 -6.84 12.28
C GLN A 162 10.90 -5.77 11.23
N LEU A 163 11.25 -6.06 9.98
CA LEU A 163 10.94 -5.21 8.83
C LEU A 163 9.45 -5.34 8.52
N THR A 164 8.77 -4.21 8.39
CA THR A 164 7.32 -4.20 8.13
C THR A 164 6.99 -3.62 6.76
N GLU A 165 7.19 -2.33 6.56
CA GLU A 165 6.87 -1.60 5.33
C GLU A 165 7.96 -0.59 4.99
N VAL A 166 8.01 -0.16 3.73
CA VAL A 166 8.90 0.91 3.24
C VAL A 166 8.05 2.11 2.86
N GLY A 167 8.05 3.16 3.67
CA GLY A 167 7.22 4.34 3.48
C GLY A 167 5.74 3.98 3.47
N THR A 168 5.13 3.96 2.29
CA THR A 168 3.72 3.54 2.07
C THR A 168 3.60 2.28 1.19
N MET A 169 4.69 1.53 1.07
CA MET A 169 4.82 0.33 0.25
C MET A 169 5.06 -0.91 1.14
N ASN A 170 4.57 -2.06 0.71
CA ASN A 170 4.97 -3.33 1.31
C ASN A 170 6.43 -3.64 0.92
N ILE A 171 7.16 -4.31 1.81
CA ILE A 171 8.53 -4.78 1.53
C ILE A 171 8.54 -6.21 1.00
N PHE A 172 9.45 -6.47 0.07
CA PHE A 172 9.82 -7.80 -0.42
C PHE A 172 11.33 -7.95 -0.37
N ILE A 173 11.81 -9.16 -0.11
CA ILE A 173 13.22 -9.52 -0.21
C ILE A 173 13.32 -10.77 -1.08
N TYR A 174 14.24 -10.76 -2.03
CA TYR A 174 14.58 -11.91 -2.86
C TYR A 174 16.01 -12.31 -2.54
N TRP A 175 16.20 -13.49 -1.96
CA TRP A 175 17.47 -13.93 -1.40
C TRP A 175 17.58 -15.45 -1.29
N THR A 176 18.77 -15.94 -1.00
CA THR A 176 18.98 -17.30 -0.51
C THR A 176 18.78 -17.31 1.01
N HIS A 177 17.76 -18.01 1.51
CA HIS A 177 17.51 -18.10 2.95
C HIS A 177 18.59 -18.91 3.69
N GLU A 178 18.58 -18.89 5.02
CA GLU A 178 19.60 -19.57 5.85
C GLU A 178 19.65 -21.09 5.63
N ASP A 179 18.56 -21.69 5.13
CA ASP A 179 18.50 -23.10 4.75
C ASP A 179 19.01 -23.39 3.32
N GLY A 180 19.59 -22.39 2.65
CA GLY A 180 20.17 -22.51 1.31
C GLY A 180 19.15 -22.45 0.17
N VAL A 181 17.88 -22.17 0.45
CA VAL A 181 16.81 -22.14 -0.55
C VAL A 181 16.58 -20.70 -1.05
N LEU A 182 16.61 -20.52 -2.37
CA LEU A 182 16.24 -19.27 -3.03
C LEU A 182 14.74 -18.98 -2.82
N GLU A 183 14.42 -17.80 -2.30
CA GLU A 183 13.05 -17.42 -2.00
C GLU A 183 12.75 -15.94 -2.24
N LEU A 184 11.48 -15.67 -2.54
CA LEU A 184 10.87 -14.35 -2.43
C LEU A 184 10.04 -14.31 -1.13
N VAL A 185 10.42 -13.42 -0.21
CA VAL A 185 9.80 -13.30 1.10
C VAL A 185 9.20 -11.91 1.32
N THR A 186 8.06 -11.86 2.00
CA THR A 186 7.42 -10.62 2.48
C THR A 186 6.84 -10.85 3.89
N PRO A 187 6.77 -9.82 4.76
CA PRO A 187 6.13 -9.94 6.07
C PRO A 187 4.67 -10.41 5.99
N PRO A 188 4.19 -11.24 6.93
CA PRO A 188 2.82 -11.78 6.94
C PRO A 188 1.80 -10.70 7.30
N LEU A 189 0.52 -10.96 7.04
CA LEU A 189 -0.58 -10.07 7.42
C LEU A 189 -1.02 -10.33 8.87
N ASP A 190 -0.21 -9.90 9.83
CA ASP A 190 -0.40 -10.10 11.28
C ASP A 190 -0.99 -8.88 12.03
N GLY A 191 -1.51 -7.91 11.27
CA GLY A 191 -2.19 -6.71 11.78
C GLY A 191 -1.34 -5.43 11.75
N VAL A 192 -0.02 -5.50 11.56
CA VAL A 192 0.84 -4.30 11.42
C VAL A 192 1.14 -3.92 9.96
N ILE A 193 0.81 -4.80 9.02
CA ILE A 193 1.06 -4.65 7.58
C ILE A 193 -0.23 -4.30 6.85
N LEU A 194 -0.21 -3.30 5.97
CA LEU A 194 -1.35 -3.02 5.10
C LEU A 194 -1.41 -4.08 3.98
N PRO A 195 -2.54 -4.78 3.77
CA PRO A 195 -2.67 -5.77 2.71
C PRO A 195 -2.72 -5.10 1.33
N GLY A 196 -1.54 -4.82 0.75
CA GLY A 196 -1.41 -4.13 -0.54
C GLY A 196 -1.86 -4.97 -1.73
N VAL A 197 -2.45 -4.32 -2.74
CA VAL A 197 -2.92 -5.00 -3.97
C VAL A 197 -1.74 -5.49 -4.81
N VAL A 198 -0.68 -4.68 -4.90
CA VAL A 198 0.56 -5.07 -5.59
C VAL A 198 1.25 -6.21 -4.83
N ARG A 199 1.32 -6.15 -3.49
CA ARG A 199 1.83 -7.26 -2.67
C ARG A 199 1.12 -8.58 -3.01
N GLN A 200 -0.21 -8.60 -3.00
CA GLN A 200 -0.97 -9.80 -3.35
C GLN A 200 -0.66 -10.26 -4.77
N SER A 201 -0.56 -9.33 -5.72
CA SER A 201 -0.32 -9.66 -7.13
C SER A 201 1.07 -10.23 -7.38
N LEU A 202 2.10 -9.73 -6.69
CA LEU A 202 3.46 -10.28 -6.76
C LEU A 202 3.53 -11.69 -6.18
N LEU A 203 2.85 -11.94 -5.06
CA LEU A 203 2.74 -13.28 -4.48
C LEU A 203 2.01 -14.25 -5.42
N ASP A 204 0.87 -13.84 -5.98
CA ASP A 204 0.09 -14.65 -6.93
C ASP A 204 0.94 -15.00 -8.17
N LEU A 205 1.67 -14.02 -8.72
CA LEU A 205 2.52 -14.19 -9.89
C LEU A 205 3.69 -15.16 -9.60
N ALA A 206 4.45 -14.91 -8.54
CA ALA A 206 5.60 -15.74 -8.18
C ALA A 206 5.20 -17.19 -7.87
N ARG A 207 4.04 -17.39 -7.20
CA ARG A 207 3.48 -18.71 -6.94
C ARG A 207 3.04 -19.41 -8.23
N THR A 208 2.52 -18.67 -9.20
CA THR A 208 2.11 -19.21 -10.51
C THR A 208 3.32 -19.68 -11.31
N TRP A 209 4.43 -18.95 -11.27
CA TRP A 209 5.67 -19.36 -11.95
C TRP A 209 6.26 -20.63 -11.34
N GLY A 210 6.25 -20.77 -10.01
CA GLY A 210 6.73 -21.97 -9.33
C GLY A 210 8.24 -22.21 -9.44
N GLU A 211 9.02 -21.15 -9.74
CA GLU A 211 10.46 -21.22 -10.01
C GLU A 211 11.33 -21.15 -8.73
N PHE A 212 10.78 -20.62 -7.65
CA PHE A 212 11.47 -20.44 -6.36
C PHE A 212 10.45 -20.46 -5.21
N ARG A 213 10.94 -20.54 -3.96
CA ARG A 213 10.05 -20.54 -2.78
C ARG A 213 9.41 -19.17 -2.60
N VAL A 214 8.10 -19.13 -2.32
CA VAL A 214 7.38 -17.89 -1.99
C VAL A 214 6.87 -17.98 -0.56
N ALA A 215 7.37 -17.10 0.31
CA ALA A 215 7.11 -17.16 1.74
C ALA A 215 6.48 -15.86 2.29
N GLU A 216 5.52 -16.02 3.19
CA GLU A 216 5.00 -14.94 4.03
C GLU A 216 5.48 -15.19 5.46
N ARG A 217 6.58 -14.55 5.87
CA ARG A 217 7.20 -14.74 7.20
C ARG A 217 7.85 -13.47 7.70
N LYS A 218 8.04 -13.39 9.01
CA LYS A 218 8.74 -12.28 9.65
C LYS A 218 10.18 -12.26 9.18
N ILE A 219 10.70 -11.04 9.00
CA ILE A 219 12.07 -10.75 8.58
C ILE A 219 12.63 -9.78 9.60
N THR A 220 13.81 -10.07 10.15
CA THR A 220 14.45 -9.18 11.15
C THR A 220 15.64 -8.46 10.57
N MET A 221 16.01 -7.31 11.15
CA MET A 221 17.26 -6.63 10.79
C MET A 221 18.48 -7.54 10.99
N LYS A 222 18.48 -8.39 12.02
CA LYS A 222 19.55 -9.36 12.27
C LYS A 222 19.71 -10.34 11.10
N GLU A 223 18.61 -10.89 10.63
CA GLU A 223 18.59 -11.82 9.49
C GLU A 223 19.09 -11.12 8.21
N LEU A 224 18.62 -9.89 7.96
CA LEU A 224 19.05 -9.08 6.81
C LEU A 224 20.54 -8.76 6.84
N SER A 225 21.07 -8.30 7.97
CA SER A 225 22.49 -8.00 8.13
C SER A 225 23.36 -9.22 7.87
N ARG A 226 22.99 -10.39 8.42
CA ARG A 226 23.71 -11.64 8.20
C ARG A 226 23.68 -12.07 6.73
N ALA A 227 22.53 -12.00 6.08
CA ALA A 227 22.42 -12.35 4.66
C ALA A 227 23.29 -11.46 3.77
N LEU A 228 23.37 -10.15 4.07
CA LEU A 228 24.24 -9.22 3.35
C LEU A 228 25.73 -9.54 3.54
N GLU A 229 26.16 -9.86 4.76
CA GLU A 229 27.54 -10.27 5.07
C GLU A 229 27.92 -11.57 4.34
N GLU A 230 27.01 -12.53 4.31
CA GLU A 230 27.17 -13.82 3.63
C GLU A 230 26.89 -13.76 2.11
N ARG A 231 26.53 -12.59 1.56
CA ARG A 231 26.20 -12.34 0.15
C ARG A 231 25.11 -13.27 -0.39
N ARG A 232 24.07 -13.48 0.40
CA ARG A 232 22.91 -14.32 0.08
C ARG A 232 21.73 -13.55 -0.48
#